data_AF-A0A4D7C0J9-F1
#
_entry.id   AF-A0A4D7C0J9-F1
#
_cell.length_a   1.000
_cell.length_b   1.000
_cell.length_c   1.000
_cell.angle_alpha   90.00
_cell.angle_beta   90.00
_cell.angle_gamma   90.00
#
_symmetry.space_group_name_H-M   'P 1'
#
loop_
_entity.id
_entity.type
_entity.pdbx_description
1 polymer ?
#
loop_
_entity_poly.entity_id
_entity_poly.type
_entity_poly.pdbx_seq_one_letter_code
_entity_poly.pdbx_strand_id
1 'polypeptide(L)'
;MRPRESVLFPAPAPALHDIMDLRPYILHCDDALIVLNKPAGLAVHPGPRTRTSLEDGLASLRLGRRSSPTIMHRLDRDTAGCLLLARTADARRWITQAFEARAIAKTYHARVVGPLDPAEGMIDAPLAKISSAGAGWRMLVRADGDPASTRYRTLADGTIELTPETGRTHQLRVHLAHLGAPIVGDPVYGAGDGPLCLYARALRIPRRDGTLLTVEAPPPAHMA
;
A
#
# COMPACT_ATOMS: atom_id res chain seq x y z
N MET A 1 -7.07 -8.69 -40.79
CA MET A 1 -8.06 -8.30 -39.77
C MET A 1 -7.26 -7.93 -38.52
N ARG A 2 -7.11 -6.63 -38.21
CA ARG A 2 -6.35 -6.21 -37.02
C ARG A 2 -7.20 -6.52 -35.78
N PRO A 3 -6.68 -7.19 -34.73
CA PRO A 3 -7.44 -7.38 -33.51
C PRO A 3 -7.69 -6.00 -32.89
N ARG A 4 -8.94 -5.74 -32.51
CA ARG A 4 -9.34 -4.53 -31.80
C ARG A 4 -8.70 -4.58 -30.41
N GLU A 5 -7.73 -3.70 -30.16
CA GLU A 5 -7.22 -3.42 -28.83
C GLU A 5 -8.39 -3.00 -27.94
N SER A 6 -8.75 -3.86 -26.99
CA SER A 6 -9.66 -3.51 -25.91
C SER A 6 -8.81 -2.94 -24.79
N VAL A 7 -8.74 -1.61 -24.73
CA VAL A 7 -8.16 -0.89 -23.58
C VAL A 7 -9.17 -1.01 -22.43
N LEU A 8 -8.93 -1.95 -21.53
CA LEU A 8 -9.68 -2.07 -20.29
C LEU A 8 -9.07 -1.15 -19.23
N PHE A 9 -9.90 -0.25 -18.73
CA PHE A 9 -9.51 0.72 -17.70
C PHE A 9 -9.40 -0.01 -16.35
N PRO A 10 -8.43 0.37 -15.48
CA PRO A 10 -8.39 -0.13 -14.11
C PRO A 10 -9.73 0.16 -13.42
N ALA A 11 -10.06 -0.63 -12.38
CA ALA A 11 -11.26 -0.42 -11.56
C ALA A 11 -11.45 1.08 -11.29
N PRO A 12 -12.67 1.63 -11.52
CA PRO A 12 -12.88 3.06 -11.46
C PRO A 12 -12.44 3.56 -10.08
N ALA A 13 -11.63 4.61 -10.07
CA ALA A 13 -11.33 5.30 -8.82
C ALA A 13 -12.66 5.67 -8.14
N PRO A 14 -12.74 5.61 -6.80
CA PRO A 14 -13.96 6.01 -6.09
C PRO A 14 -14.41 7.40 -6.57
N ALA A 15 -15.73 7.61 -6.67
CA ALA A 15 -16.23 8.88 -7.16
C ALA A 15 -15.79 10.02 -6.21
N LEU A 16 -15.67 11.24 -6.74
CA LEU A 16 -15.29 12.42 -5.93
C LEU A 16 -16.14 12.57 -4.67
N HIS A 17 -17.45 12.28 -4.77
CA HIS A 17 -18.36 12.33 -3.64
C HIS A 17 -17.98 11.31 -2.54
N ASP A 18 -17.59 10.11 -2.95
CA ASP A 18 -17.17 9.02 -2.04
C ASP A 18 -15.86 9.36 -1.31
N ILE A 19 -15.04 10.24 -1.88
CA ILE A 19 -13.75 10.65 -1.30
C ILE A 19 -13.94 11.76 -0.27
N MET A 20 -15.01 12.57 -0.36
CA MET A 20 -15.28 13.63 0.63
C MET A 20 -15.69 13.08 2.00
N ASP A 21 -16.22 11.86 2.05
CA ASP A 21 -16.56 11.18 3.29
C ASP A 21 -15.78 9.86 3.45
N LEU A 22 -14.71 9.91 4.25
CA LEU A 22 -13.86 8.75 4.52
C LEU A 22 -14.37 7.86 5.67
N ARG A 23 -15.45 8.26 6.36
CA ARG A 23 -15.97 7.52 7.53
C ARG A 23 -16.33 6.07 7.23
N PRO A 24 -16.91 5.72 6.06
CA PRO A 24 -17.20 4.31 5.72
C PRO A 24 -15.96 3.42 5.62
N TYR A 25 -14.77 4.00 5.46
CA TYR A 25 -13.52 3.26 5.34
C TYR A 25 -12.79 3.09 6.68
N ILE A 26 -13.34 3.56 7.81
CA ILE A 26 -12.69 3.41 9.12
C ILE A 26 -12.71 1.94 9.57
N LEU A 27 -11.53 1.35 9.74
CA LEU A 27 -11.34 0.04 10.38
C LEU A 27 -11.15 0.17 11.89
N HIS A 28 -10.52 1.26 12.33
CA HIS A 28 -10.26 1.54 13.74
C HIS A 28 -10.26 3.04 13.99
N CYS A 29 -10.83 3.47 15.12
CA CYS A 29 -10.78 4.85 15.58
C CYS A 29 -10.82 4.91 17.11
N ASP A 30 -9.80 5.51 17.71
CA ASP A 30 -9.74 5.85 19.14
C ASP A 30 -9.22 7.28 19.32
N ASP A 31 -8.93 7.70 20.54
CA ASP A 31 -8.46 9.07 20.82
C ASP A 31 -7.12 9.46 20.17
N ALA A 32 -6.28 8.50 19.81
CA ALA A 32 -4.96 8.77 19.25
C ALA A 32 -4.89 8.49 17.75
N LEU A 33 -5.52 7.42 17.27
CA LEU A 33 -5.28 6.84 15.95
C LEU A 33 -6.57 6.60 15.16
N ILE A 34 -6.45 6.66 13.83
CA ILE A 34 -7.42 6.13 12.88
C ILE A 34 -6.67 5.18 11.95
N VAL A 35 -7.27 4.02 11.65
CA VAL A 35 -6.81 3.15 10.56
C VAL A 35 -7.93 3.06 9.54
N LEU A 36 -7.62 3.39 8.29
CA LEU A 36 -8.55 3.27 7.16
C LEU A 36 -8.29 1.98 6.38
N ASN A 37 -9.35 1.40 5.81
CA ASN A 37 -9.28 0.51 4.67
C ASN A 37 -9.24 1.36 3.40
N LYS A 38 -8.05 1.80 2.98
CA LYS A 38 -7.91 2.61 1.76
C LYS A 38 -8.42 1.80 0.56
N PRO A 39 -9.35 2.31 -0.26
CA PRO A 39 -9.73 1.63 -1.49
C PRO A 39 -8.59 1.64 -2.52
N ALA A 40 -8.56 0.65 -3.41
CA ALA A 40 -7.70 0.68 -4.60
C ALA A 40 -8.16 1.81 -5.55
N GLY A 41 -7.24 2.34 -6.36
CA GLY A 41 -7.51 3.44 -7.30
C GLY A 41 -7.44 4.84 -6.68
N LEU A 42 -7.46 4.96 -5.34
CA LEU A 42 -7.35 6.24 -4.63
C LEU A 42 -5.90 6.51 -4.20
N ALA A 43 -5.32 7.61 -4.68
CA ALA A 43 -4.00 8.06 -4.26
C ALA A 43 -4.06 8.65 -2.85
N VAL A 44 -3.00 8.45 -2.07
CA VAL A 44 -2.90 9.03 -0.72
C VAL A 44 -2.64 10.54 -0.77
N HIS A 45 -1.73 10.97 -1.64
CA HIS A 45 -1.35 12.38 -1.84
C HIS A 45 -1.61 12.81 -3.29
N PRO A 46 -1.81 14.11 -3.55
CA PRO A 46 -1.89 14.63 -4.91
C PRO A 46 -0.58 14.38 -5.67
N GLY A 47 -0.68 14.23 -6.98
CA GLY A 47 0.46 14.01 -7.87
C GLY A 47 0.30 14.75 -9.19
N PRO A 48 1.33 14.77 -10.06
CA PRO A 48 1.30 15.53 -11.31
C PRO A 48 0.12 15.20 -12.24
N ARG A 49 -0.37 13.95 -12.17
CA ARG A 49 -1.52 13.44 -12.96
C ARG A 49 -2.71 13.04 -12.07
N THR A 50 -2.66 13.35 -10.78
CA THR A 50 -3.67 12.92 -9.80
C THR A 50 -4.10 14.12 -8.98
N ARG A 51 -5.21 14.74 -9.38
CA ARG A 51 -5.74 15.96 -8.73
C ARG A 51 -6.56 15.65 -7.48
N THR A 52 -7.08 14.43 -7.38
CA THR A 52 -7.91 13.98 -6.27
C THR A 52 -7.18 12.93 -5.46
N SER A 53 -7.22 13.05 -4.14
CA SER A 53 -6.54 12.14 -3.22
C SER A 53 -7.28 11.97 -1.91
N LEU A 54 -6.82 11.03 -1.09
CA LEU A 54 -7.36 10.81 0.26
C LEU A 54 -7.25 12.07 1.14
N GLU A 55 -6.29 12.97 0.87
CA GLU A 55 -6.17 14.25 1.58
C GLU A 55 -7.44 15.10 1.51
N ASP A 56 -8.16 15.04 0.38
CA ASP A 56 -9.37 15.85 0.16
C ASP A 56 -10.50 15.46 1.14
N GLY A 57 -10.50 14.21 1.60
CA GLY A 57 -11.50 13.66 2.52
C GLY A 57 -11.17 13.80 4.01
N LEU A 58 -9.97 14.27 4.38
CA LEU A 58 -9.50 14.25 5.78
C LEU A 58 -10.37 15.07 6.74
N ALA A 59 -11.08 16.09 6.24
CA ALA A 59 -12.00 16.88 7.05
C ALA A 59 -13.15 16.03 7.65
N SER A 60 -13.62 15.01 6.93
CA SER A 60 -14.64 14.07 7.43
C SER A 60 -14.18 13.27 8.65
N LEU A 61 -12.85 13.11 8.82
CA LEU A 61 -12.22 12.35 9.89
C LEU A 61 -11.86 13.19 11.13
N ARG A 62 -12.30 14.46 11.18
CA ARG A 62 -12.15 15.29 12.40
C ARG A 62 -12.85 14.66 13.61
N LEU A 63 -14.04 14.10 13.40
CA LEU A 63 -14.81 13.36 14.41
C LEU A 63 -14.86 14.12 15.76
N GLY A 64 -15.34 15.37 15.71
CA GLY A 64 -15.45 16.26 16.88
C GLY A 64 -14.18 17.05 17.24
N ARG A 65 -13.07 16.91 16.50
CA ARG A 65 -11.82 17.65 16.73
C ARG A 65 -11.68 18.89 15.85
N ARG A 66 -10.87 19.85 16.33
CA ARG A 66 -10.56 21.08 15.58
C ARG A 66 -9.74 20.82 14.32
N SER A 67 -8.78 19.91 14.40
CA SER A 67 -7.84 19.60 13.31
C SER A 67 -8.14 18.23 12.71
N SER A 68 -7.94 18.12 11.39
CA SER A 68 -7.99 16.84 10.69
C SER A 68 -6.81 15.95 11.12
N PRO A 69 -6.95 14.61 11.06
CA PRO A 69 -5.85 13.71 11.37
C PRO A 69 -4.72 13.82 10.33
N THR A 70 -3.52 13.42 10.71
CA THR A 70 -2.33 13.41 9.85
C THR A 70 -2.09 12.00 9.32
N ILE A 71 -1.89 11.86 8.01
CA ILE A 71 -1.49 10.61 7.36
C ILE A 71 -0.06 10.25 7.79
N MET A 72 0.16 9.03 8.28
CA MET A 72 1.45 8.62 8.87
C MET A 72 2.36 7.85 7.92
N HIS A 73 1.79 7.21 6.90
CA HIS A 73 2.53 6.58 5.81
C HIS A 73 1.66 6.57 4.56
N ARG A 74 2.22 6.16 3.43
CA ARG A 74 1.50 6.05 2.15
C ARG A 74 1.34 4.60 1.70
N LEU A 75 0.35 4.40 0.86
CA LEU A 75 0.17 3.24 0.00
C LEU A 75 0.20 3.74 -1.45
N ASP A 76 0.56 2.86 -2.40
CA ASP A 76 0.40 3.18 -3.81
C ASP A 76 -1.09 3.38 -4.14
N ARG A 77 -1.36 4.13 -5.23
CA ARG A 77 -2.74 4.44 -5.66
C ARG A 77 -3.60 3.17 -5.74
N ASP A 78 -3.07 2.13 -6.37
CA ASP A 78 -3.81 0.90 -6.67
C ASP A 78 -3.69 -0.16 -5.56
N THR A 79 -2.92 0.10 -4.50
CA THR A 79 -2.84 -0.79 -3.32
C THR A 79 -3.94 -0.44 -2.33
N ALA A 80 -4.80 -1.40 -1.98
CA ALA A 80 -5.83 -1.22 -0.96
C ALA A 80 -5.31 -1.54 0.46
N GLY A 81 -6.12 -1.32 1.48
CA GLY A 81 -5.91 -1.85 2.83
C GLY A 81 -5.50 -0.82 3.88
N CYS A 82 -4.90 -1.30 4.97
CA CYS A 82 -4.62 -0.51 6.17
C CYS A 82 -3.74 0.73 5.90
N LEU A 83 -4.29 1.91 6.18
CA LEU A 83 -3.60 3.20 6.17
C LEU A 83 -3.73 3.86 7.54
N LEU A 84 -2.61 4.14 8.20
CA LEU A 84 -2.57 4.73 9.55
C LEU A 84 -2.57 6.26 9.51
N LEU A 85 -3.40 6.85 10.37
CA LEU A 85 -3.47 8.28 10.63
C LEU A 85 -3.36 8.57 12.13
N ALA A 86 -2.72 9.68 12.48
CA ALA A 86 -2.65 10.20 13.83
C ALA A 86 -3.68 11.33 14.03
N ARG A 87 -4.50 11.24 15.07
CA ARG A 87 -5.53 12.24 15.39
C ARG A 87 -5.04 13.40 16.25
N THR A 88 -3.85 13.31 16.83
CA THR A 88 -3.23 14.37 17.64
C THR A 88 -1.78 14.61 17.22
N ALA A 89 -1.26 15.79 17.56
CA ALA A 89 0.16 16.08 17.41
C ALA A 89 1.03 15.10 18.22
N ASP A 90 0.56 14.66 19.39
CA ASP A 90 1.27 13.70 20.25
C ASP A 90 1.32 12.31 19.64
N ALA A 91 0.19 11.84 19.09
CA ALA A 91 0.11 10.60 18.35
C ALA A 91 1.01 10.64 17.11
N ARG A 92 1.03 11.78 16.40
CA ARG A 92 1.92 11.98 15.25
C ARG A 92 3.38 11.78 15.64
N ARG A 93 3.84 12.43 16.71
CA ARG A 93 5.24 12.35 17.16
C ARG A 93 5.64 10.92 17.54
N TRP A 94 4.83 10.22 18.33
CA TRP A 94 5.12 8.84 18.73
C TRP A 94 5.09 7.88 17.53
N ILE A 95 4.11 8.01 16.63
CA ILE A 95 4.04 7.12 15.45
C ILE A 95 5.19 7.39 14.49
N THR A 96 5.64 8.64 14.32
CA THR A 96 6.87 8.94 13.58
C THR A 96 8.06 8.19 14.15
N GLN A 97 8.29 8.26 15.46
CA GLN A 97 9.36 7.53 16.14
C GLN A 97 9.23 6.01 15.97
N ALA A 98 8.01 5.48 16.03
CA ALA A 98 7.75 4.06 15.84
C ALA A 98 8.04 3.59 14.40
N PHE A 99 7.80 4.42 13.39
CA PHE A 99 8.20 4.14 12.01
C PHE A 99 9.72 4.20 11.84
N GLU A 100 10.39 5.22 12.39
CA GLU A 100 11.85 5.36 12.36
C GLU A 100 12.56 4.18 13.03
N ALA A 101 12.01 3.70 14.15
CA ALA A 101 12.48 2.52 14.88
C ALA A 101 12.04 1.19 14.25
N ARG A 102 11.30 1.20 13.13
CA ARG A 102 10.71 0.00 12.48
C ARG A 102 9.86 -0.86 13.43
N ALA A 103 9.26 -0.25 14.45
CA ALA A 103 8.47 -0.94 15.47
C ALA A 103 7.03 -1.23 15.01
N ILE A 104 6.57 -0.57 13.95
CA ILE A 104 5.26 -0.86 13.33
C ILE A 104 5.45 -1.97 12.29
N ALA A 105 4.90 -3.15 12.58
CA ALA A 105 4.88 -4.24 11.61
C ALA A 105 3.73 -4.06 10.62
N LYS A 106 4.05 -4.22 9.33
CA LYS A 106 3.12 -4.10 8.21
C LYS A 106 3.08 -5.44 7.49
N THR A 107 1.90 -5.97 7.26
CA THR A 107 1.69 -7.22 6.54
C THR A 107 0.87 -6.94 5.30
N TYR A 108 1.32 -7.45 4.16
CA TYR A 108 0.65 -7.33 2.87
C TYR A 108 0.39 -8.72 2.32
N HIS A 109 -0.71 -8.86 1.58
CA HIS A 109 -1.04 -10.08 0.86
C HIS A 109 -1.06 -9.78 -0.64
N ALA A 110 -0.51 -10.70 -1.44
CA ALA A 110 -0.48 -10.60 -2.88
C ALA A 110 -0.85 -11.92 -3.56
N ARG A 111 -1.46 -11.84 -4.75
CA ARG A 111 -1.51 -12.94 -5.72
C ARG A 111 -0.48 -12.68 -6.80
N VAL A 112 0.32 -13.68 -7.14
CA VAL A 112 1.44 -13.57 -8.09
C VAL A 112 1.28 -14.54 -9.25
N VAL A 113 1.95 -14.25 -10.36
CA VAL A 113 2.04 -15.14 -11.52
C VAL A 113 3.09 -16.21 -11.24
N GLY A 114 2.67 -17.47 -11.17
CA GLY A 114 3.54 -18.61 -10.87
C GLY A 114 3.86 -18.76 -9.36
N PRO A 115 4.44 -19.90 -8.94
CA PRO A 115 4.86 -20.10 -7.56
C PRO A 115 6.16 -19.33 -7.25
N LEU A 116 6.39 -19.03 -5.97
CA LEU A 116 7.71 -18.65 -5.47
C LEU A 116 8.48 -19.91 -5.08
N ASP A 117 9.74 -20.00 -5.52
CA ASP A 117 10.69 -21.01 -5.09
C ASP A 117 12.01 -20.32 -4.70
N PRO A 118 12.43 -20.36 -3.42
CA PRO A 118 11.77 -21.04 -2.29
C PRO A 118 10.42 -20.41 -1.91
N ALA A 119 9.57 -21.18 -1.21
CA ALA A 119 8.23 -20.73 -0.80
C ALA A 119 8.27 -19.62 0.29
N GLU A 120 9.38 -19.45 0.98
CA GLU A 120 9.62 -18.39 1.96
C GLU A 120 11.06 -17.88 1.90
N GLY A 121 11.28 -16.63 2.29
CA GLY A 121 12.63 -16.06 2.28
C GLY A 121 12.68 -14.56 2.55
N MET A 122 13.85 -13.98 2.26
CA MET A 122 14.12 -12.56 2.32
C MET A 122 14.56 -12.06 0.94
N ILE A 123 13.99 -10.93 0.50
CA ILE A 123 14.38 -10.23 -0.72
C ILE A 123 15.17 -8.99 -0.31
N ASP A 124 16.49 -9.08 -0.35
CA ASP A 124 17.43 -7.96 -0.12
C ASP A 124 17.95 -7.44 -1.45
N ALA A 125 17.15 -6.60 -2.09
CA ALA A 125 17.39 -6.10 -3.45
C ALA A 125 17.20 -4.58 -3.47
N PRO A 126 18.29 -3.77 -3.49
CA PRO A 126 18.19 -2.32 -3.47
C PRO A 126 17.48 -1.76 -4.70
N LEU A 127 16.77 -0.65 -4.53
CA LEU A 127 15.86 -0.09 -5.53
C LEU A 127 16.25 1.32 -5.94
N ALA A 128 16.27 1.56 -7.24
CA ALA A 128 16.55 2.87 -7.82
C ALA A 128 15.42 3.32 -8.75
N LYS A 129 15.12 4.62 -8.72
CA LYS A 129 14.18 5.24 -9.66
C LYS A 129 14.88 5.57 -10.97
N ILE A 130 14.37 5.03 -12.07
CA ILE A 130 14.83 5.36 -13.42
C ILE A 130 13.72 6.15 -14.13
N SER A 131 14.08 7.22 -14.83
CA SER A 131 13.15 8.07 -15.59
C SER A 131 13.67 8.29 -17.00
N SER A 132 12.81 8.11 -18.00
CA SER A 132 13.11 8.43 -19.39
C SER A 132 11.96 9.22 -20.04
N ALA A 133 12.29 10.05 -21.02
CA ALA A 133 11.32 10.95 -21.67
C ALA A 133 10.20 10.20 -22.42
N GLY A 134 10.45 8.95 -22.87
CA GLY A 134 9.49 8.16 -23.64
C GLY A 134 8.74 7.08 -22.86
N ALA A 135 9.31 6.54 -21.78
CA ALA A 135 8.72 5.42 -21.02
C ALA A 135 8.24 5.81 -19.61
N GLY A 136 8.34 7.09 -19.25
CA GLY A 136 8.03 7.57 -17.91
C GLY A 136 9.07 7.12 -16.88
N TRP A 137 8.66 7.02 -15.61
CA TRP A 137 9.52 6.57 -14.53
C TRP A 137 9.07 5.23 -13.96
N ARG A 138 10.04 4.41 -13.54
CA ARG A 138 9.80 3.16 -12.81
C ARG A 138 10.93 2.88 -11.81
N MET A 139 10.63 2.11 -10.79
CA MET A 139 11.63 1.55 -9.87
C MET A 139 12.22 0.27 -10.45
N LEU A 140 13.53 0.04 -10.30
CA LEU A 140 14.21 -1.19 -10.70
C LEU A 140 15.15 -1.66 -9.59
N VAL A 141 15.41 -2.98 -9.53
CA VAL A 141 16.50 -3.52 -8.71
C VAL A 141 17.82 -3.10 -9.31
N ARG A 142 18.64 -2.40 -8.52
CA ARG A 142 19.99 -1.98 -8.92
C ARG A 142 20.91 -1.95 -7.70
N ALA A 143 22.16 -2.36 -7.88
CA ALA A 143 23.15 -2.37 -6.81
C ALA A 143 23.48 -0.96 -6.27
N ASP A 144 23.30 0.08 -7.07
CA ASP A 144 23.47 1.49 -6.70
C ASP A 144 22.18 2.15 -6.17
N GLY A 145 21.13 1.35 -5.92
CA GLY A 145 19.86 1.82 -5.39
C GLY A 145 19.81 1.96 -3.88
N ASP A 146 18.68 2.49 -3.39
CA ASP A 146 18.40 2.57 -1.96
C ASP A 146 18.18 1.16 -1.38
N PRO A 147 18.74 0.84 -0.21
CA PRO A 147 18.49 -0.44 0.45
C PRO A 147 17.00 -0.70 0.64
N ALA A 148 16.59 -1.93 0.26
CA ALA A 148 15.22 -2.40 0.35
C ALA A 148 15.17 -3.89 0.69
N SER A 149 14.44 -4.21 1.76
CA SER A 149 14.30 -5.57 2.31
C SER A 149 12.82 -5.93 2.49
N THR A 150 12.43 -7.10 2.01
CA THR A 150 11.08 -7.66 2.17
C THR A 150 11.15 -9.14 2.52
N ARG A 151 10.61 -9.52 3.68
CA ARG A 151 10.37 -10.92 4.02
C ARG A 151 9.10 -11.41 3.34
N TYR A 152 9.10 -12.65 2.86
CA TYR A 152 7.92 -13.25 2.25
C TYR A 152 7.73 -14.71 2.68
N ARG A 153 6.48 -15.17 2.58
CA ARG A 153 6.11 -16.58 2.67
C ARG A 153 4.86 -16.87 1.84
N THR A 154 4.80 -18.05 1.26
CA THR A 154 3.63 -18.55 0.53
C THR A 154 2.71 -19.27 1.51
N LEU A 155 1.46 -18.83 1.59
CA LEU A 155 0.43 -19.44 2.41
C LEU A 155 -0.17 -20.67 1.70
N ALA A 156 -0.89 -21.50 2.45
CA ALA A 156 -1.45 -22.75 1.95
C ALA A 156 -2.42 -22.57 0.76
N ASP A 157 -3.07 -21.41 0.65
CA ASP A 157 -3.96 -21.05 -0.45
C ASP A 157 -3.24 -20.41 -1.65
N GLY A 158 -1.90 -20.38 -1.64
CA GLY A 158 -1.07 -19.74 -2.65
C GLY A 158 -0.97 -18.22 -2.54
N THR A 159 -1.54 -17.59 -1.51
CA THR A 159 -1.32 -16.16 -1.24
C THR A 159 0.12 -15.92 -0.81
N ILE A 160 0.75 -14.87 -1.31
CA ILE A 160 2.06 -14.43 -0.82
C ILE A 160 1.85 -13.42 0.30
N GLU A 161 2.24 -13.76 1.51
CA GLU A 161 2.35 -12.83 2.62
C GLU A 161 3.71 -12.12 2.55
N LEU A 162 3.70 -10.80 2.68
CA LEU A 162 4.87 -9.94 2.55
C LEU A 162 4.97 -9.03 3.79
N THR A 163 6.16 -8.94 4.37
CA THR A 163 6.48 -8.06 5.49
C THR A 163 7.68 -7.18 5.12
N PRO A 164 7.45 -5.94 4.63
CA PRO A 164 8.55 -5.06 4.23
C PRO A 164 9.22 -4.40 5.44
N GLU A 165 10.53 -4.62 5.59
CA GLU A 165 11.38 -4.00 6.62
C GLU A 165 11.75 -2.55 6.26
N THR A 166 11.66 -2.23 4.99
CA THR A 166 11.80 -0.88 4.43
C THR A 166 10.47 -0.39 3.84
N GLY A 167 10.45 0.79 3.23
CA GLY A 167 9.24 1.41 2.68
C GLY A 167 9.49 2.16 1.38
N ARG A 168 10.20 1.55 0.44
CA ARG A 168 10.51 2.19 -0.85
C ARG A 168 9.30 2.19 -1.78
N THR A 169 9.25 3.17 -2.69
CA THR A 169 8.20 3.25 -3.71
C THR A 169 8.14 1.96 -4.50
N HIS A 170 6.93 1.42 -4.71
CA HIS A 170 6.69 0.16 -5.45
C HIS A 170 7.47 -1.07 -4.94
N GLN A 171 8.04 -1.05 -3.72
CA GLN A 171 9.01 -2.05 -3.27
C GLN A 171 8.53 -3.49 -3.47
N LEU A 172 7.36 -3.83 -2.93
CA LEU A 172 6.80 -5.18 -2.99
C LEU A 172 6.58 -5.66 -4.43
N ARG A 173 6.11 -4.73 -5.29
CA ARG A 173 5.82 -5.00 -6.70
C ARG A 173 7.10 -5.31 -7.47
N VAL A 174 8.15 -4.50 -7.28
CA VAL A 174 9.46 -4.71 -7.91
C VAL A 174 10.14 -5.96 -7.39
N HIS A 175 10.10 -6.19 -6.07
CA HIS A 175 10.73 -7.36 -5.43
C HIS A 175 10.12 -8.66 -5.93
N LEU A 176 8.79 -8.77 -6.00
CA LEU A 176 8.14 -9.97 -6.52
C LEU A 176 8.39 -10.19 -8.02
N ALA A 177 8.36 -9.12 -8.82
CA ALA A 177 8.75 -9.21 -10.23
C ALA A 177 10.23 -9.60 -10.41
N HIS A 178 11.12 -9.15 -9.52
CA HIS A 178 12.53 -9.52 -9.53
C HIS A 178 12.76 -11.01 -9.26
N LEU A 179 11.92 -11.64 -8.44
CA LEU A 179 11.90 -13.09 -8.25
C LEU A 179 11.24 -13.86 -9.42
N GLY A 180 10.81 -13.17 -10.48
CA GLY A 180 10.12 -13.79 -11.61
C GLY A 180 8.64 -14.07 -11.39
N ALA A 181 8.07 -13.66 -10.26
CA ALA A 181 6.66 -13.85 -9.91
C ALA A 181 5.96 -12.49 -9.73
N PRO A 182 5.73 -11.72 -10.80
CA PRO A 182 5.09 -10.42 -10.70
C PRO A 182 3.66 -10.55 -10.16
N ILE A 183 3.19 -9.50 -9.51
CA ILE A 183 1.83 -9.46 -8.94
C ILE A 183 0.79 -9.50 -10.07
N VAL A 184 -0.26 -10.31 -9.89
CA VAL A 184 -1.39 -10.38 -10.82
C VAL A 184 -2.05 -9.00 -10.94
N GLY A 185 -2.31 -8.57 -12.17
CA GLY A 185 -2.89 -7.25 -12.44
C GLY A 185 -1.91 -6.07 -12.25
N ASP A 186 -0.60 -6.31 -12.13
CA ASP A 186 0.37 -5.22 -12.12
C ASP A 186 0.69 -4.73 -13.56
N PRO A 187 0.31 -3.49 -13.92
CA PRO A 187 0.50 -2.98 -15.29
C PRO A 187 1.91 -2.43 -15.54
N VAL A 188 2.76 -2.35 -14.52
CA VAL A 188 4.12 -1.78 -14.62
C VAL A 188 5.18 -2.87 -14.60
N TYR A 189 5.02 -3.85 -13.72
CA TYR A 189 6.02 -4.89 -13.45
C TYR A 189 5.60 -6.29 -13.89
N GLY A 190 4.36 -6.45 -14.33
CA GLY A 190 3.85 -7.68 -14.93
C GLY A 190 3.30 -7.42 -16.33
N ALA A 191 2.47 -8.36 -16.79
CA ALA A 191 1.71 -8.26 -18.04
C ALA A 191 0.19 -8.15 -17.79
N GLY A 192 -0.21 -7.67 -16.59
CA GLY A 192 -1.60 -7.62 -16.18
C GLY A 192 -2.31 -6.35 -16.63
N ASP A 193 -3.55 -6.50 -17.10
CA ASP A 193 -4.49 -5.42 -17.43
C ASP A 193 -5.65 -5.30 -16.42
N GLY A 194 -5.71 -6.21 -15.43
CA GLY A 194 -6.70 -6.23 -14.36
C GLY A 194 -6.34 -5.40 -13.11
N PRO A 195 -7.18 -5.43 -12.07
CA PRO A 195 -6.90 -4.76 -10.80
C PRO A 195 -5.69 -5.39 -10.10
N LEU A 196 -4.84 -4.55 -9.49
CA LEU A 196 -3.66 -5.00 -8.75
C LEU A 196 -4.07 -5.92 -7.58
N CYS A 197 -3.62 -7.16 -7.59
CA CYS A 197 -3.85 -8.13 -6.52
C CYS A 197 -2.82 -7.98 -5.39
N LEU A 198 -2.77 -6.78 -4.78
CA LEU A 198 -1.93 -6.45 -3.63
C LEU A 198 -2.71 -5.55 -2.66
N TYR A 199 -2.72 -5.91 -1.38
CA TYR A 199 -3.30 -5.05 -0.34
C TYR A 199 -2.53 -5.12 0.99
N ALA A 200 -2.57 -4.03 1.73
CA ALA A 200 -2.07 -3.92 3.10
C ALA A 200 -3.05 -4.61 4.05
N ARG A 201 -2.77 -5.88 4.35
CA ARG A 201 -3.63 -6.74 5.16
C ARG A 201 -3.70 -6.30 6.61
N ALA A 202 -2.57 -6.00 7.25
CA ALA A 202 -2.56 -5.72 8.68
C ALA A 202 -1.50 -4.71 9.10
N LEU A 203 -1.81 -4.00 10.18
CA LEU A 203 -0.86 -3.19 10.95
C LEU A 203 -0.82 -3.68 12.39
N ARG A 204 0.39 -3.85 12.93
CA ARG A 204 0.63 -4.07 14.36
C ARG A 204 1.39 -2.88 14.91
N ILE A 205 0.74 -2.12 15.79
CA ILE A 205 1.17 -0.79 16.23
C ILE A 205 1.41 -0.82 17.76
N PRO A 206 2.65 -0.63 18.23
CA PRO A 206 2.95 -0.60 19.65
C PRO A 206 2.42 0.69 20.27
N ARG A 207 1.59 0.58 21.31
CA ARG A 207 1.02 1.72 22.04
C ARG A 207 1.94 2.21 23.16
N ARG A 208 1.72 3.44 23.60
CA ARG A 208 2.48 4.07 24.69
C ARG A 208 2.27 3.42 26.05
N ASP A 209 1.14 2.74 26.24
CA ASP A 209 0.81 1.97 27.45
C ASP A 209 1.44 0.56 27.45
N GLY A 210 2.25 0.24 26.43
CA GLY A 210 2.90 -1.06 26.27
C GLY A 210 2.03 -2.13 25.59
N THR A 211 0.75 -1.84 25.32
CA THR A 211 -0.13 -2.76 24.59
C THR A 211 0.16 -2.74 23.09
N LEU A 212 -0.32 -3.76 22.37
CA LEU A 212 -0.18 -3.87 20.92
C LEU A 212 -1.55 -3.78 20.25
N LEU A 213 -1.74 -2.76 19.42
CA LEU A 213 -2.91 -2.65 18.56
C LEU A 213 -2.69 -3.45 17.27
N THR A 214 -3.59 -4.39 16.96
CA THR A 214 -3.63 -5.05 15.65
C THR A 214 -4.90 -4.63 14.92
N VAL A 215 -4.76 -4.17 13.68
CA VAL A 215 -5.89 -3.84 12.81
C VAL A 215 -5.71 -4.56 11.49
N GLU A 216 -6.77 -5.20 11.00
CA GLU A 216 -6.78 -5.92 9.74
C GLU A 216 -7.79 -5.34 8.75
N ALA A 217 -7.41 -5.28 7.48
CA ALA A 217 -8.29 -5.00 6.37
C ALA A 217 -8.77 -6.32 5.73
N PRO A 218 -10.04 -6.43 5.34
CA PRO A 218 -10.50 -7.58 4.54
C PRO A 218 -9.82 -7.58 3.16
N PRO A 219 -9.68 -8.76 2.52
CA PRO A 219 -9.28 -8.82 1.11
C PRO A 219 -10.21 -7.96 0.25
N PRO A 220 -9.69 -7.21 -0.74
CA PRO A 220 -10.52 -6.56 -1.75
C PRO A 220 -11.38 -7.60 -2.50
N ALA A 221 -12.55 -7.18 -3.00
CA ALA A 221 -13.50 -8.08 -3.65
C ALA A 221 -12.91 -8.88 -4.84
N HIS A 222 -11.95 -8.31 -5.57
CA HIS A 222 -11.27 -8.99 -6.68
C HIS A 222 -10.19 -10.00 -6.24
N MET A 223 -9.91 -10.09 -4.94
CA MET A 223 -8.97 -11.03 -4.33
C MET A 223 -9.64 -11.97 -3.31
N ALA A 224 -10.95 -11.79 -3.06
CA ALA A 224 -11.71 -12.52 -2.05
C ALA A 224 -12.11 -13.93 -2.52
#